data_AF-A0A2K1XVY9-F1
#
_entry.id   AF-A0A2K1XVY9-F1
#
_cell.length_a   1.000
_cell.length_b   1.000
_cell.length_c   1.000
_cell.angle_alpha   90.00
_cell.angle_beta   90.00
_cell.angle_gamma   90.00
#
_symmetry.space_group_name_H-M   'P 1'
#
loop_
_entity.id
_entity.type
_entity.pdbx_description
1 polymer ?
#
loop_
_entity_poly.entity_id
_entity_poly.type
_entity_poly.pdbx_seq_one_letter_code
_entity_poly.pdbx_strand_id
1 'polypeptide(L)'
;MLARLIGVEYIISENLFLTLADVEKPLWHTHEYEVRSGVLLIPGVSGPIQRQDLEKVCKTYGKTFHFWQIDRGDNLPLGLPQMMMSLTRDGQLYDELAHGRTELNYMKGPDNGIHPLANGGGKGLKTSLREDNCMPIDSVPRVFV
;
A
#
# COMPACT_ATOMS: atom_id res chain seq x y z
N MET A 1 -23.13 12.59 -5.20
CA MET A 1 -21.97 12.04 -5.94
C MET A 1 -21.85 10.59 -5.50
N LEU A 2 -21.85 9.61 -6.42
CA LEU A 2 -21.66 8.20 -6.04
C LEU A 2 -20.18 7.96 -5.72
N ALA A 3 -19.91 7.14 -4.71
CA ALA A 3 -18.54 6.79 -4.33
C ALA A 3 -17.90 5.83 -5.35
N ARG A 4 -16.61 5.99 -5.61
CA ARG A 4 -15.82 5.12 -6.50
C ARG A 4 -15.09 4.08 -5.65
N LEU A 5 -15.27 2.79 -5.95
CA LEU A 5 -14.47 1.72 -5.34
C LEU A 5 -13.17 1.56 -6.14
N ILE A 6 -12.04 1.98 -5.57
CA ILE A 6 -10.73 1.94 -6.22
C ILE A 6 -10.11 0.55 -6.12
N GLY A 7 -10.17 -0.05 -4.94
CA GLY A 7 -9.45 -1.27 -4.63
C GLY A 7 -9.93 -1.95 -3.36
N VAL A 8 -9.36 -3.12 -3.11
CA VAL A 8 -9.50 -3.88 -1.87
C VAL A 8 -8.11 -4.27 -1.39
N GLU A 9 -7.89 -4.10 -0.10
CA GLU A 9 -6.72 -4.59 0.61
C GLU A 9 -7.15 -5.60 1.66
N TYR A 10 -6.54 -6.77 1.62
CA TYR A 10 -6.64 -7.77 2.69
C TYR A 10 -5.47 -7.58 3.64
N ILE A 11 -5.75 -7.48 4.93
CA ILE A 11 -4.73 -7.33 5.97
C ILE A 11 -4.78 -8.55 6.88
N ILE A 12 -3.63 -9.22 7.04
CA ILE A 12 -3.49 -10.38 7.92
C ILE A 12 -2.34 -10.18 8.91
N SER A 13 -2.42 -10.84 10.06
CA SER A 13 -1.31 -10.87 11.01
C SER A 13 -0.10 -11.62 10.43
N GLU A 14 1.09 -11.29 10.91
CA GLU A 14 2.31 -12.07 10.64
C GLU A 14 2.11 -13.57 10.89
N ASN A 15 1.48 -13.95 12.00
CA ASN A 15 1.24 -15.36 12.33
C ASN A 15 0.41 -16.08 11.26
N LEU A 16 -0.59 -15.41 10.66
CA LEU A 16 -1.38 -15.99 9.58
C LEU A 16 -0.60 -15.99 8.25
N PHE A 17 0.18 -14.95 7.98
CA PHE A 17 1.04 -14.90 6.80
C PHE A 17 2.04 -16.06 6.76
N LEU A 18 2.64 -16.40 7.91
CA LEU A 18 3.63 -17.48 8.01
C LEU A 18 3.04 -18.86 7.70
N THR A 19 1.72 -19.06 7.81
CA THR A 19 1.05 -20.32 7.46
C THR A 19 0.66 -20.43 5.98
N LEU A 20 0.81 -19.34 5.21
CA LEU A 20 0.52 -19.36 3.78
C LEU A 20 1.50 -20.27 3.02
N ALA A 21 1.03 -20.81 1.89
CA ALA A 21 1.90 -21.51 0.96
C ALA A 21 2.95 -20.55 0.39
N ASP A 22 4.15 -21.05 0.11
CA ASP A 22 5.26 -20.22 -0.40
C ASP A 22 4.96 -19.54 -1.74
N VAL A 23 4.09 -20.14 -2.57
CA VAL A 23 3.64 -19.54 -3.84
C VAL A 23 2.71 -18.35 -3.65
N GLU A 24 2.07 -18.25 -2.48
CA GLU A 24 1.11 -17.19 -2.17
C GLU A 24 1.81 -15.97 -1.55
N LYS A 25 2.84 -16.19 -0.71
CA LYS A 25 3.58 -15.14 0.00
C LYS A 25 4.09 -13.97 -0.88
N PRO A 26 4.56 -14.21 -2.13
CA PRO A 26 4.99 -13.13 -3.03
C PRO A 26 3.90 -12.12 -3.39
N LEU A 27 2.63 -12.50 -3.24
CA LEU A 27 1.49 -11.63 -3.52
C LEU A 27 1.13 -10.70 -2.36
N TRP A 28 1.86 -10.79 -1.25
CA TRP A 28 1.66 -9.98 -0.06
C TRP A 28 2.88 -9.09 0.19
N HIS A 29 2.64 -7.93 0.78
CA HIS A 29 3.68 -7.01 1.22
C HIS A 29 3.59 -6.76 2.72
N THR A 30 4.70 -6.37 3.34
CA THR A 30 4.71 -5.92 4.75
C THR A 30 4.35 -4.43 4.82
N HIS A 31 3.63 -4.01 5.86
CA HIS A 31 3.41 -2.57 6.11
C HIS A 31 4.52 -1.92 6.93
N GLU A 32 5.53 -2.70 7.34
CA GLU A 32 6.60 -2.27 8.25
C GLU A 32 7.28 -0.98 7.80
N TYR A 33 7.69 -0.92 6.52
CA TYR A 33 8.44 0.22 6.02
C TYR A 33 7.55 1.46 5.92
N GLU A 34 6.32 1.34 5.41
CA GLU A 34 5.40 2.48 5.29
C GLU A 34 5.05 3.08 6.66
N VAL A 35 4.90 2.24 7.68
CA VAL A 35 4.66 2.70 9.05
C VAL A 35 5.92 3.37 9.61
N ARG A 36 7.09 2.73 9.55
CA ARG A 36 8.32 3.25 10.17
C ARG A 36 8.86 4.50 9.48
N SER A 37 8.75 4.60 8.16
CA SER A 37 9.17 5.80 7.42
C SER A 37 8.17 6.96 7.53
N GLY A 38 7.01 6.74 8.17
CA GLY A 38 5.97 7.76 8.32
C GLY A 38 5.24 8.07 7.02
N VAL A 39 5.31 7.18 6.03
CA VAL A 39 4.50 7.25 4.80
C VAL A 39 3.03 7.01 5.14
N LEU A 40 2.74 5.98 5.95
CA LEU A 40 1.38 5.61 6.29
C LEU A 40 0.86 6.49 7.42
N LEU A 41 -0.19 7.24 7.09
CA LEU A 41 -0.90 8.11 8.01
C LEU A 41 -2.39 7.79 7.91
N ILE A 42 -3.09 7.88 9.04
CA ILE A 42 -4.55 7.78 9.12
C ILE A 42 -5.11 9.21 9.15
N PRO A 43 -5.69 9.72 8.05
CA PRO A 43 -6.20 11.09 8.00
C PRO A 43 -7.32 11.33 9.01
N GLY A 44 -7.32 12.49 9.67
CA GLY A 44 -8.38 12.87 10.61
C GLY A 44 -8.28 12.21 12.00
N VAL A 45 -7.27 11.39 12.26
CA VAL A 45 -7.01 10.79 13.58
C VAL A 45 -5.84 11.50 14.27
N SER A 46 -5.98 11.78 15.57
CA SER A 46 -4.92 12.46 16.34
C SER A 46 -3.69 11.57 16.50
N GLY A 47 -2.50 12.18 16.57
CA GLY A 47 -1.22 11.46 16.62
C GLY A 47 -1.12 10.37 17.71
N PRO A 48 -1.55 10.59 18.96
CA PRO A 48 -1.53 9.52 19.98
C PRO A 48 -2.39 8.31 19.64
N ILE A 49 -3.59 8.51 19.09
CA ILE A 49 -4.52 7.42 18.72
C ILE A 49 -3.97 6.69 17.50
N GLN A 50 -3.55 7.45 16.49
CA GLN A 50 -2.96 6.92 15.26
C GLN A 50 -1.77 6.02 15.55
N ARG A 51 -0.89 6.40 16.50
CA ARG A 51 0.28 5.60 16.87
C ARG A 51 -0.08 4.20 17.35
N GLN A 52 -1.11 4.05 18.18
CA GLN A 52 -1.52 2.76 18.72
C GLN A 52 -2.02 1.80 17.61
N ASP A 53 -2.70 2.33 16.61
CA ASP A 53 -3.17 1.53 15.49
C ASP A 53 -2.06 1.23 14.49
N LEU A 54 -1.18 2.20 14.21
CA LEU A 54 0.01 1.99 13.39
C LEU A 54 0.96 0.95 13.98
N GLU A 55 1.10 0.87 15.32
CA GLU A 55 1.87 -0.20 15.97
C GLU A 55 1.35 -1.60 15.63
N LYS A 56 0.03 -1.76 15.50
CA LYS A 56 -0.56 -3.05 15.09
C LYS A 56 -0.33 -3.28 13.60
N VAL A 57 -0.54 -2.26 12.77
CA VAL A 57 -0.37 -2.34 11.31
C VAL A 57 1.09 -2.63 10.94
N CYS A 58 2.07 -2.12 11.69
CA CYS A 58 3.49 -2.37 11.45
C CYS A 58 3.85 -3.88 11.45
N LYS A 59 3.01 -4.71 12.07
CA LYS A 59 3.19 -6.17 12.18
C LYS A 59 2.30 -6.99 11.24
N THR A 60 1.62 -6.35 10.30
CA THR A 60 0.71 -7.03 9.38
C THR A 60 1.25 -7.09 7.96
N TYR A 61 0.65 -8.00 7.19
CA TYR A 61 0.89 -8.14 5.75
C TYR A 61 -0.37 -7.77 4.98
N GLY A 62 -0.19 -7.04 3.89
CA GLY A 62 -1.23 -6.56 2.99
C GLY A 62 -1.22 -7.30 1.65
N LYS A 63 -2.40 -7.56 1.07
CA LYS A 63 -2.56 -7.98 -0.34
C LYS A 63 -3.59 -7.08 -0.99
N THR A 64 -3.15 -6.30 -1.97
CA THR A 64 -3.92 -5.17 -2.48
C THR A 64 -4.17 -5.30 -3.98
N PHE A 65 -5.43 -5.15 -4.37
CA PHE A 65 -5.85 -5.09 -5.76
C PHE A 65 -6.61 -3.80 -6.04
N HIS A 66 -6.15 -3.05 -7.04
CA HIS A 66 -6.87 -1.89 -7.57
C HIS A 66 -7.66 -2.30 -8.82
N PHE A 67 -8.96 -2.04 -8.79
CA PHE A 67 -9.92 -2.29 -9.88
C PHE A 67 -10.18 -1.04 -10.73
N TRP A 68 -9.89 0.16 -10.21
CA TRP A 68 -10.10 1.42 -10.92
C TRP A 68 -8.88 2.34 -10.79
N GLN A 69 -8.20 2.58 -11.92
CA GLN A 69 -7.04 3.47 -12.02
C GLN A 69 -7.48 4.93 -12.22
N ILE A 70 -8.04 5.54 -11.17
CA ILE A 70 -8.51 6.94 -11.24
C ILE A 70 -7.39 7.93 -11.58
N ASP A 71 -6.15 7.61 -11.20
CA ASP A 71 -4.97 8.45 -11.40
C ASP A 71 -4.61 8.59 -12.89
N ARG A 72 -5.01 7.61 -13.73
CA ARG A 72 -4.91 7.70 -15.20
C ARG A 72 -5.93 8.68 -15.82
N GLY A 73 -6.91 9.13 -15.03
CA GLY A 73 -8.02 9.97 -15.49
C GLY A 73 -9.24 9.18 -16.00
N ASP A 74 -9.32 7.88 -15.72
CA ASP A 74 -10.44 7.06 -16.18
C ASP A 74 -11.75 7.39 -15.44
N ASN A 75 -12.82 7.56 -16.22
CA ASN A 75 -14.18 7.77 -15.70
C ASN A 75 -14.91 6.50 -15.29
N LEU A 76 -14.40 5.34 -15.69
CA LEU A 76 -14.98 4.02 -15.43
C LEU A 76 -13.85 3.06 -15.04
N PRO A 77 -14.13 1.98 -14.28
CA PRO A 77 -13.15 0.97 -13.91
C PRO A 77 -12.81 0.07 -15.10
N LEU A 78 -12.07 0.61 -16.07
CA LEU A 78 -11.70 -0.08 -17.31
C LEU A 78 -10.36 -0.82 -17.17
N GLY A 79 -10.29 -1.99 -17.79
CA GLY A 79 -9.07 -2.81 -17.83
C GLY A 79 -9.05 -3.89 -16.75
N LEU A 80 -7.87 -4.48 -16.55
CA LEU A 80 -7.67 -5.56 -15.60
C LEU A 80 -7.31 -5.03 -14.21
N PRO A 81 -7.73 -5.72 -13.12
CA PRO A 81 -7.27 -5.40 -11.78
C PRO A 81 -5.74 -5.43 -11.70
N GLN A 82 -5.15 -4.46 -11.02
CA GLN A 82 -3.71 -4.37 -10.81
C GLN A 82 -3.37 -4.76 -9.37
N MET A 83 -2.38 -5.62 -9.19
CA MET A 83 -1.81 -5.89 -7.87
C MET A 83 -0.89 -4.75 -7.47
N MET A 84 -1.12 -4.21 -6.28
CA MET A 84 -0.32 -3.12 -5.72
C MET A 84 0.63 -3.68 -4.65
N MET A 85 1.82 -3.11 -4.58
CA MET A 85 2.81 -3.41 -3.56
C MET A 85 3.12 -2.14 -2.77
N SER A 86 3.45 -2.32 -1.50
CA SER A 86 3.88 -1.27 -0.60
C SER A 86 5.31 -0.81 -0.88
N LEU A 87 5.67 0.37 -0.39
CA LEU A 87 7.06 0.81 -0.32
C LEU A 87 7.82 -0.07 0.68
N THR A 88 9.05 -0.43 0.35
CA THR A 88 9.87 -1.39 1.10
C THR A 88 11.23 -0.86 1.51
N ARG A 89 11.64 0.28 0.95
CA ARG A 89 12.94 0.92 1.17
C ARG A 89 12.93 2.36 0.67
N ASP A 90 13.93 3.12 1.11
CA ASP A 90 14.17 4.47 0.64
C ASP A 90 14.47 4.53 -0.87
N GLY A 91 14.19 5.69 -1.47
CA GLY A 91 14.37 5.92 -2.90
C GLY A 91 13.27 5.32 -3.79
N GLN A 92 12.21 4.75 -3.22
CA GLN A 92 11.01 4.33 -3.97
C GLN A 92 9.92 5.42 -4.03
N LEU A 93 10.13 6.52 -3.33
CA LEU A 93 9.20 7.64 -3.22
C LEU A 93 9.92 8.92 -3.62
N TYR A 94 9.23 9.79 -4.36
CA TYR A 94 9.75 11.12 -4.68
C TYR A 94 9.99 11.98 -3.44
N ASP A 95 11.16 12.65 -3.41
CA ASP A 95 11.57 13.51 -2.31
C ASP A 95 10.54 14.62 -2.02
N GLU A 96 9.93 15.20 -3.06
CA GLU A 96 8.88 16.21 -2.91
C GLU A 96 7.66 15.70 -2.13
N LEU A 97 7.31 14.41 -2.26
CA LEU A 97 6.22 13.78 -1.51
C LEU A 97 6.67 13.34 -0.11
N ALA A 98 7.97 13.21 0.14
CA ALA A 98 8.54 12.83 1.43
C ALA A 98 8.49 13.96 2.48
N HIS A 99 8.24 15.21 2.05
CA HIS A 99 8.27 16.38 2.92
C HIS A 99 7.25 16.31 4.06
N GLY A 100 7.67 16.72 5.27
CA GLY A 100 6.79 16.84 6.44
C GLY A 100 6.48 15.52 7.15
N ARG A 101 7.07 14.39 6.73
CA ARG A 101 6.94 13.10 7.41
C ARG A 101 7.79 13.06 8.67
N THR A 102 7.30 12.34 9.66
CA THR A 102 8.05 12.06 10.89
C THR A 102 8.34 10.57 10.92
N GLU A 103 9.62 10.21 10.93
CA GLU A 103 10.03 8.82 11.06
C GLU A 103 9.61 8.25 12.42
N LEU A 104 9.08 7.03 12.40
CA LEU A 104 8.58 6.30 13.55
C LEU A 104 9.50 5.10 13.86
N ASN A 105 10.82 5.35 13.89
CA ASN A 105 11.85 4.31 14.03
C ASN A 105 11.74 3.46 15.31
N TYR A 106 11.01 3.92 16.32
CA TYR A 106 10.74 3.18 17.55
C TYR A 106 9.67 2.09 17.38
N MET A 107 8.86 2.13 16.31
CA MET A 107 7.85 1.11 16.05
C MET A 107 8.52 -0.19 15.61
N LYS A 108 8.07 -1.30 16.21
CA LYS A 108 8.59 -2.64 15.92
C LYS A 108 7.77 -3.27 14.79
N GLY A 109 8.46 -3.67 13.73
CA GLY A 109 7.91 -4.50 12.66
C GLY A 109 7.56 -5.93 13.09
N PRO A 110 7.40 -6.85 12.12
CA PRO A 110 7.14 -8.26 12.37
C PRO A 110 8.16 -8.87 13.33
N ASP A 111 7.70 -9.74 14.23
CA ASP A 111 8.53 -10.32 15.29
C ASP A 111 9.57 -11.32 14.74
N ASN A 112 9.35 -11.91 13.57
CA ASN A 112 10.30 -12.77 12.85
C ASN A 112 11.06 -12.03 11.73
N GLY A 113 10.93 -10.70 11.67
CA GLY A 113 11.44 -9.89 10.57
C GLY A 113 10.65 -10.04 9.28
N ILE A 114 11.07 -9.29 8.25
CA ILE A 114 10.40 -9.31 6.94
C ILE A 114 10.73 -10.63 6.24
N HIS A 115 9.69 -11.40 5.91
CA HIS A 115 9.87 -12.69 5.26
C HIS A 115 10.43 -12.54 3.83
N PRO A 116 11.43 -13.35 3.40
CA PRO A 116 12.12 -13.16 2.11
C PRO A 116 11.26 -13.43 0.87
N LEU A 117 10.15 -14.15 1.03
CA LEU A 117 9.15 -14.36 -0.03
C LEU A 117 8.05 -13.30 -0.08
N ALA A 118 7.99 -12.36 0.87
CA ALA A 118 7.07 -11.23 0.78
C ALA A 118 7.55 -10.19 -0.24
N ASN A 119 6.76 -9.15 -0.46
CA ASN A 119 7.11 -7.98 -1.29
C ASN A 119 7.49 -8.34 -2.74
N GLY A 120 6.82 -9.34 -3.32
CA GLY A 120 7.17 -9.84 -4.66
C GLY A 120 8.48 -10.65 -4.72
N GLY A 121 8.97 -11.13 -3.58
CA GLY A 121 10.14 -12.02 -3.51
C GLY A 121 9.91 -13.39 -4.17
N GLY A 122 10.97 -14.21 -4.21
CA GLY A 122 10.93 -15.52 -4.86
C GLY A 122 11.21 -15.49 -6.37
N LYS A 123 10.56 -16.37 -7.13
CA LYS A 123 10.75 -16.50 -8.59
C LYS A 123 9.42 -16.29 -9.32
N GLY A 124 9.46 -15.58 -10.45
CA GLY A 124 8.33 -15.48 -11.38
C GLY A 124 7.53 -14.17 -11.32
N LEU A 125 7.69 -13.36 -10.26
CA LEU A 125 7.13 -12.01 -10.20
C LEU A 125 8.25 -10.98 -10.35
N LYS A 126 7.98 -9.94 -11.13
CA LYS A 126 8.83 -8.75 -11.23
C LYS A 126 7.97 -7.55 -10.86
N THR A 127 8.26 -6.95 -9.71
CA THR A 127 7.64 -5.69 -9.33
C THR A 127 8.32 -4.55 -10.10
N SER A 128 7.51 -3.65 -10.64
CA SER A 128 7.98 -2.43 -11.28
C SER A 128 7.32 -1.26 -10.59
N LEU A 129 8.12 -0.30 -10.10
CA LEU A 129 7.56 0.98 -9.70
C LEU A 129 6.95 1.63 -10.95
N ARG A 130 5.69 2.00 -10.85
CA ARG A 130 4.97 2.69 -11.90
C ARG A 130 4.17 3.82 -11.25
N GLU A 131 4.43 5.02 -11.69
CA GLU A 131 3.62 6.18 -11.36
C GLU A 131 2.89 6.61 -12.62
N ASP A 132 1.62 6.95 -12.47
CA ASP A 132 0.83 7.54 -13.53
C ASP A 132 0.72 9.05 -13.24
N ASN A 133 0.86 9.88 -14.28
CA ASN A 133 0.70 11.32 -14.13
C ASN A 133 -0.76 11.65 -13.82
N CYS A 134 -1.05 12.02 -12.58
CA CYS A 134 -2.40 12.40 -12.17
C CYS A 134 -2.86 13.65 -12.93
N MET A 135 -3.95 13.51 -13.70
CA MET A 135 -4.58 14.66 -14.35
C MET A 135 -5.29 15.54 -13.32
N PRO A 136 -5.35 16.88 -13.50
CA PRO A 136 -6.08 17.76 -12.59
C PRO A 136 -7.54 17.35 -12.47
N ILE A 137 -8.10 17.42 -11.25
CA ILE A 137 -9.48 17.00 -10.90
C ILE A 137 -10.54 17.61 -11.83
N ASP A 138 -10.30 18.81 -12.37
CA ASP A 138 -11.24 19.55 -13.22
C ASP A 138 -11.28 19.08 -14.69
N SER A 139 -10.39 18.17 -15.10
CA SER A 139 -10.24 17.76 -16.50
C SER A 139 -11.22 16.67 -16.97
N VAL A 140 -12.11 16.20 -16.09
CA VAL A 140 -12.86 14.97 -16.33
C VAL A 140 -14.33 15.25 -16.66
N PRO A 141 -14.82 14.96 -17.88
CA PRO A 141 -16.22 15.20 -18.24
C PRO A 141 -17.14 14.28 -17.44
N ARG A 142 -18.17 14.88 -16.81
CA ARG A 142 -19.22 14.15 -16.10
C ARG A 142 -20.09 13.42 -17.11
N VAL A 143 -19.85 12.13 -17.29
CA VAL A 143 -20.79 11.26 -18.00
C VAL A 143 -21.89 10.90 -17.01
N PHE A 144 -23.08 11.46 -17.24
CA PHE A 144 -24.30 11.02 -16.58
C PHE A 144 -24.80 9.77 -17.33
N VAL A 145 -25.02 8.68 -16.60
CA VAL A 145 -25.88 7.58 -17.04
C VAL A 145 -27.27 7.82 -16.45
#